data_AF-A0A7Y7D1B2-F1
#
_entry.id   AF-A0A7Y7D1B2-F1
#
_cell.length_a   1.000
_cell.length_b   1.000
_cell.length_c   1.000
_cell.angle_alpha   90.00
_cell.angle_beta   90.00
_cell.angle_gamma   90.00
#
_symmetry.space_group_name_H-M   'P 1'
#
loop_
_entity.id
_entity.type
_entity.pdbx_description
1 polymer ?
#
loop_
_entity_poly.entity_id
_entity_poly.type
_entity_poly.pdbx_seq_one_letter_code
_entity_poly.pdbx_strand_id
1 'polypeptide(L)'
;DRGLIPSIIDAAADRLRPVMLTTMTTVLGLAPLLFERSQQAQFLKPTVITLVYGLGFGMFLVLLVVPALVAMQRDLSRPLTSLRRALRQGAGRLRWLVLGTALAQLGWLVLTLGWAMASGALHPALRMIPALAAMEPVKAGLLAFLLGAFALALLAYAAGGIAYRLNARQRA
;
A
#
# COMPACT_ATOMS: atom_id res chain seq x y z
N ASP A 1 18.12 -11.80 11.75
CA ASP A 1 17.54 -10.45 11.92
C ASP A 1 18.51 -9.35 12.35
N ARG A 2 19.63 -9.62 13.04
CA ARG A 2 20.53 -8.56 13.56
C ARG A 2 21.37 -7.76 12.54
N GLY A 3 21.24 -8.03 11.24
CA GLY A 3 22.07 -7.37 10.21
C GLY A 3 21.33 -6.45 9.23
N LEU A 4 19.99 -6.47 9.17
CA LEU A 4 19.31 -5.82 8.03
C LEU A 4 19.29 -4.32 8.09
N ILE A 5 18.90 -3.78 9.24
CA ILE A 5 18.87 -2.33 9.43
C ILE A 5 20.28 -1.74 9.20
N PRO A 6 21.36 -2.28 9.79
CA PRO A 6 22.70 -1.79 9.48
C PRO A 6 23.05 -1.93 7.99
N SER A 7 22.75 -3.06 7.33
CA SER A 7 22.98 -3.20 5.88
C SER A 7 22.17 -2.22 5.02
N ILE A 8 20.96 -1.85 5.41
CA ILE A 8 20.14 -0.85 4.72
C ILE A 8 20.74 0.55 4.92
N ILE A 9 21.21 0.86 6.13
CA ILE A 9 21.86 2.14 6.45
C ILE A 9 23.16 2.27 5.65
N ASP A 10 24.02 1.25 5.64
CA ASP A 10 25.27 1.23 4.88
C ASP A 10 24.99 1.40 3.38
N ALA A 11 24.03 0.65 2.84
CA ALA A 11 23.62 0.78 1.44
C ALA A 11 23.03 2.15 1.09
N ALA A 12 22.34 2.81 2.02
CA ALA A 12 21.82 4.16 1.83
C ALA A 12 22.94 5.21 1.86
N ALA A 13 23.90 5.07 2.79
CA ALA A 13 25.07 5.93 2.89
C ALA A 13 25.96 5.84 1.64
N ASP A 14 26.17 4.64 1.10
CA ASP A 14 26.92 4.42 -0.14
C ASP A 14 26.27 5.09 -1.36
N ARG A 15 24.96 5.28 -1.35
CA ARG A 15 24.22 5.95 -2.44
C ARG A 15 24.16 7.46 -2.30
N LEU A 16 24.38 8.02 -1.11
CA LEU A 16 24.33 9.46 -0.88
C LEU A 16 25.36 10.20 -1.74
N ARG A 17 26.62 9.73 -1.74
CA ARG A 17 27.71 10.38 -2.47
C ARG A 17 27.49 10.37 -4.00
N PRO A 18 27.18 9.23 -4.65
CA PRO A 18 26.90 9.20 -6.09
C PRO A 18 25.70 10.06 -6.48
N VAL A 19 24.58 10.01 -5.74
CA VAL A 19 23.36 10.75 -6.09
C VAL A 19 23.57 12.25 -5.91
N MET A 20 24.24 12.70 -4.84
CA MET A 20 24.58 14.11 -4.69
C MET A 20 25.47 14.60 -5.83
N LEU A 21 26.50 13.85 -6.20
CA LEU A 21 27.42 14.25 -7.26
C LEU A 21 26.71 14.37 -8.60
N THR A 22 25.86 13.41 -8.97
CA THR A 22 25.11 13.48 -10.24
C THR A 22 24.15 14.66 -10.24
N THR A 23 23.37 14.86 -9.17
CA THR A 23 22.46 15.99 -9.06
C THR A 23 23.21 17.32 -9.10
N MET A 24 24.30 17.48 -8.34
CA MET A 24 25.11 18.70 -8.36
C MET A 24 25.70 18.95 -9.75
N THR A 25 26.28 17.96 -10.41
CA THR A 25 26.84 18.11 -11.75
C THR A 25 25.77 18.46 -12.79
N THR A 26 24.56 17.88 -12.72
CA THR A 26 23.48 18.24 -13.64
C THR A 26 22.98 19.67 -13.40
N VAL A 27 22.79 20.06 -12.14
CA VAL A 27 22.34 21.42 -11.80
C VAL A 27 23.39 22.46 -12.20
N LEU A 28 24.66 22.21 -11.90
CA LEU A 28 25.77 23.09 -12.28
C LEU A 28 25.99 23.12 -13.80
N GLY A 29 25.84 21.99 -14.50
CA GLY A 29 25.99 21.90 -15.95
C GLY A 29 24.87 22.62 -16.71
N LEU A 30 23.67 22.68 -16.14
CA LEU A 30 22.53 23.39 -16.73
C LEU A 30 22.43 24.85 -16.28
N ALA A 31 23.10 25.25 -15.19
CA ALA A 31 23.09 26.62 -14.67
C ALA A 31 23.43 27.70 -15.72
N PRO A 32 24.42 27.53 -16.63
CA PRO A 32 24.74 28.54 -17.65
C PRO A 32 23.58 28.81 -18.61
N LEU A 33 22.76 27.79 -18.93
CA LEU A 33 21.62 27.92 -19.84
C LEU A 33 20.52 28.82 -19.27
N LEU A 34 20.44 28.97 -17.94
CA LEU A 34 19.51 29.92 -17.32
C LEU A 34 19.91 31.39 -17.60
N PHE A 35 21.21 31.67 -17.75
CA PHE A 35 21.74 33.02 -17.97
C PHE A 35 21.75 33.46 -19.44
N GLU A 36 21.59 32.51 -20.36
CA GLU A 36 21.59 32.77 -21.81
C GLU A 36 20.36 33.61 -22.23
N ARG A 37 20.56 34.65 -23.05
CA ARG A 37 19.48 35.58 -23.48
C ARG A 37 19.00 35.38 -24.92
N SER A 38 19.63 34.46 -25.66
CA SER A 38 19.23 34.06 -27.01
C SER A 38 17.75 33.64 -27.08
N GLN A 39 17.07 34.01 -28.18
CA GLN A 39 15.67 33.61 -28.44
C GLN A 39 15.48 32.09 -28.47
N GLN A 40 16.47 31.32 -28.95
CA GLN A 40 16.43 29.86 -28.91
C GLN A 40 16.58 29.31 -27.48
N ALA A 41 17.35 29.98 -26.61
CA ALA A 41 17.52 29.58 -25.22
C ALA A 41 16.27 29.86 -24.37
N GLN A 42 15.47 30.88 -24.71
CA GLN A 42 14.24 31.21 -23.99
C GLN A 42 13.18 30.10 -24.07
N PHE A 43 13.11 29.34 -25.17
CA PHE A 43 12.24 28.17 -25.28
C PHE A 43 12.67 27.00 -24.38
N LEU A 44 13.96 26.90 -24.04
CA LEU A 44 14.51 25.81 -23.23
C LEU A 44 14.46 26.12 -21.72
N LYS A 45 14.38 27.40 -21.33
CA LYS A 45 14.34 27.81 -19.92
C LYS A 45 13.26 27.12 -19.08
N PRO A 46 11.98 27.03 -19.52
CA PRO A 46 10.95 26.38 -18.72
C PRO A 46 11.26 24.91 -18.42
N THR A 47 11.80 24.19 -19.40
CA THR A 47 12.19 22.77 -19.27
C THR A 47 13.37 22.60 -18.31
N VAL A 48 14.37 23.47 -18.40
CA VAL A 48 15.55 23.39 -17.52
C VAL A 48 15.17 23.70 -16.07
N ILE A 49 14.32 24.70 -15.84
CA ILE A 49 13.86 25.07 -14.49
C ILE A 49 13.11 23.90 -13.84
N THR A 50 12.16 23.28 -14.53
CA THR A 50 11.41 22.14 -14.00
C THR A 50 12.31 20.93 -13.74
N LEU A 51 13.28 20.67 -14.62
CA LEU A 51 14.24 19.57 -14.46
C LEU A 51 15.17 19.78 -13.25
N VAL A 52 15.74 20.98 -13.08
CA VAL A 52 16.64 21.31 -11.97
C VAL A 52 15.92 21.20 -10.63
N TYR A 53 14.72 21.79 -10.52
CA TYR A 53 13.89 21.65 -9.32
C TYR A 53 13.47 20.20 -9.06
N GLY A 54 13.04 19.49 -10.11
CA GLY A 54 12.62 18.09 -10.02
C GLY A 54 13.74 17.15 -9.58
N LEU A 55 14.96 17.33 -10.11
CA LEU A 55 16.15 16.57 -9.71
C LEU A 55 16.61 16.92 -8.30
N GLY A 56 16.61 18.21 -7.95
CA GLY A 56 16.97 18.67 -6.61
C GLY A 56 16.07 18.08 -5.54
N PHE A 57 14.75 18.18 -5.73
CA PHE A 57 13.77 17.59 -4.82
C PHE A 57 13.79 16.05 -4.87
N GLY A 58 13.86 15.47 -6.08
CA GLY A 58 13.88 14.03 -6.30
C GLY A 58 15.06 13.33 -5.63
N MET A 59 16.22 13.99 -5.53
CA MET A 59 17.37 13.48 -4.78
C MET A 59 17.02 13.19 -3.31
N PHE A 60 16.40 14.14 -2.62
CA PHE A 60 15.98 13.95 -1.22
C PHE A 60 14.92 12.86 -1.11
N LEU A 61 13.96 12.86 -2.05
CA LEU A 61 12.91 11.86 -2.09
C LEU A 61 13.49 10.45 -2.21
N VAL A 62 14.41 10.23 -3.15
CA VAL A 62 15.03 8.92 -3.38
C VAL A 62 15.85 8.47 -2.18
N LEU A 63 16.66 9.36 -1.59
CA LEU A 63 17.51 9.03 -0.45
C LEU A 63 16.73 8.67 0.82
N LEU A 64 15.52 9.23 1.02
CA LEU A 64 14.66 8.87 2.14
C LEU A 64 13.73 7.69 1.83
N VAL A 65 13.06 7.72 0.67
CA VAL A 65 11.98 6.78 0.35
C VAL A 65 12.51 5.40 -0.02
N VAL A 66 13.62 5.30 -0.74
CA VAL A 66 14.18 4.00 -1.12
C VAL A 66 14.56 3.13 0.08
N PRO A 67 15.35 3.58 1.07
CA PRO A 67 15.65 2.77 2.25
C PRO A 67 14.40 2.45 3.09
N ALA A 68 13.45 3.39 3.18
CA ALA A 68 12.18 3.15 3.86
C ALA A 68 11.36 2.03 3.18
N LEU A 69 11.29 2.03 1.84
CA LEU A 69 10.62 0.97 1.09
C LEU A 69 11.30 -0.40 1.28
N VAL A 70 12.63 -0.45 1.28
CA VAL A 70 13.37 -1.71 1.51
C VAL A 70 13.14 -2.22 2.93
N ALA A 71 13.11 -1.35 3.93
CA ALA A 71 12.75 -1.71 5.29
C ALA A 71 11.30 -2.26 5.36
N MET A 72 10.35 -1.60 4.71
CA MET A 72 8.92 -1.98 4.70
C MET A 72 8.66 -3.32 3.98
N GLN A 73 9.46 -3.67 2.97
CA GLN A 73 9.35 -4.97 2.28
C GLN A 73 9.45 -6.16 3.25
N ARG A 74 10.20 -6.03 4.35
CA ARG A 74 10.26 -7.06 5.41
C ARG A 74 8.89 -7.28 6.04
N ASP A 75 8.21 -6.21 6.40
CA ASP A 75 6.92 -6.26 7.07
C ASP A 75 5.82 -6.77 6.16
N LEU A 76 5.88 -6.46 4.86
CA LEU A 76 4.96 -7.01 3.85
C LEU A 76 5.25 -8.47 3.50
N SER A 77 6.52 -8.90 3.52
CA SER A 77 6.90 -10.27 3.15
C SER A 77 6.45 -11.32 4.18
N ARG A 78 6.38 -10.96 5.46
CA ARG A 78 5.95 -11.84 6.57
C ARG A 78 4.50 -12.36 6.44
N PRO A 79 3.47 -11.50 6.29
CA PRO A 79 2.10 -11.96 6.09
C PRO A 79 1.97 -12.73 4.77
N LEU A 80 2.61 -12.28 3.69
CA LEU A 80 2.57 -12.98 2.40
C LEU A 80 3.16 -14.40 2.45
N THR A 81 4.32 -14.59 3.10
CA THR A 81 4.92 -15.93 3.25
C THR A 81 4.12 -16.82 4.18
N SER A 82 3.55 -16.27 5.26
CA SER A 82 2.65 -17.03 6.15
C SER A 82 1.37 -17.48 5.43
N LEU A 83 0.76 -16.60 4.63
CA LEU A 83 -0.42 -16.90 3.83
C LEU A 83 -0.10 -17.95 2.76
N ARG A 84 1.01 -17.79 2.04
CA ARG A 84 1.46 -18.76 1.02
C ARG A 84 1.71 -20.13 1.63
N ARG A 85 2.28 -20.21 2.84
CA ARG A 85 2.52 -21.47 3.54
C ARG A 85 1.22 -22.09 4.08
N ALA A 86 0.30 -21.28 4.60
CA ALA A 86 -1.03 -21.73 5.00
C ALA A 86 -1.83 -22.30 3.81
N LEU A 87 -1.69 -21.70 2.62
CA LEU A 87 -2.34 -22.19 1.40
C LEU A 87 -1.67 -23.43 0.79
N ARG A 88 -0.34 -23.55 0.84
CA ARG A 88 0.41 -24.65 0.22
C ARG A 88 0.64 -25.89 1.10
N GLN A 89 0.81 -25.73 2.42
CA GLN A 89 1.23 -26.82 3.32
C GLN A 89 0.33 -27.03 4.56
N GLY A 90 -0.73 -26.24 4.75
CA GLY A 90 -1.63 -26.36 5.90
C GLY A 90 -2.63 -27.50 5.74
N ALA A 91 -2.80 -28.33 6.79
CA ALA A 91 -3.89 -29.30 6.92
C ALA A 91 -5.21 -28.70 6.41
N GLY A 92 -5.94 -29.43 5.57
CA GLY A 92 -7.03 -28.89 4.73
C GLY A 92 -8.03 -27.99 5.46
N ARG A 93 -8.27 -28.22 6.76
CA ARG A 93 -9.14 -27.40 7.62
C ARG A 93 -8.71 -25.93 7.74
N LEU A 94 -7.41 -25.64 7.86
CA LEU A 94 -6.92 -24.26 7.95
C LEU A 94 -7.02 -23.54 6.59
N ARG A 95 -6.77 -24.25 5.50
CA ARG A 95 -6.94 -23.73 4.13
C ARG A 95 -8.40 -23.35 3.86
N TRP A 96 -9.36 -24.19 4.28
CA TRP A 96 -10.79 -23.92 4.15
C TRP A 96 -11.26 -22.74 5.00
N LEU A 97 -10.70 -22.54 6.20
CA LEU A 97 -11.00 -21.36 7.02
C LEU A 97 -10.51 -20.07 6.33
N VAL A 98 -9.26 -20.04 5.85
CA VAL A 98 -8.68 -18.86 5.17
C VAL A 98 -9.40 -18.53 3.86
N LEU A 99 -9.67 -19.55 3.02
CA LEU A 99 -10.43 -19.37 1.79
C LEU A 99 -11.88 -18.96 2.07
N GLY A 100 -12.52 -19.54 3.08
CA GLY A 100 -13.89 -19.20 3.47
C GLY A 100 -14.01 -17.75 3.91
N THR A 101 -13.07 -17.25 4.72
CA THR A 101 -13.05 -15.85 5.13
C THR A 101 -12.77 -14.89 3.97
N ALA A 102 -11.88 -15.27 3.05
CA ALA A 102 -11.57 -14.47 1.86
C ALA A 102 -12.77 -14.38 0.91
N LEU A 103 -13.46 -15.51 0.69
CA LEU A 103 -14.67 -15.56 -0.14
C LEU A 103 -15.82 -14.78 0.51
N ALA A 104 -15.98 -14.85 1.83
CA ALA A 104 -16.97 -14.04 2.55
C ALA A 104 -16.71 -12.54 2.40
N GLN A 105 -15.45 -12.11 2.48
CA GLN A 105 -15.07 -10.71 2.26
C GLN A 105 -15.29 -10.27 0.81
N LEU A 106 -14.97 -11.12 -0.18
CA LEU A 106 -15.23 -10.83 -1.59
C LEU A 106 -16.73 -10.73 -1.88
N GLY A 107 -17.54 -11.65 -1.32
CA GLY A 107 -18.99 -11.60 -1.44
C GLY A 107 -19.57 -10.32 -0.83
N TRP A 108 -19.10 -9.95 0.37
CA TRP A 108 -19.50 -8.70 1.03
C TRP A 108 -19.12 -7.46 0.20
N LEU A 109 -17.89 -7.42 -0.35
CA LEU A 109 -17.41 -6.33 -1.21
C LEU A 109 -18.28 -6.13 -2.45
N VAL A 110 -18.62 -7.23 -3.12
CA VAL A 110 -19.46 -7.21 -4.32
C VAL A 110 -20.86 -6.72 -3.97
N LEU A 111 -21.43 -7.19 -2.86
CA LEU A 111 -22.77 -6.80 -2.42
C LEU A 111 -22.86 -5.35 -1.93
N THR A 112 -21.81 -4.79 -1.32
CA THR A 112 -21.84 -3.42 -0.79
C THR A 112 -21.37 -2.39 -1.82
N LEU A 113 -20.16 -2.55 -2.33
CA LEU A 113 -19.53 -1.55 -3.20
C LEU A 113 -19.78 -1.86 -4.68
N GLY A 114 -19.69 -3.14 -5.06
CA GLY A 114 -19.95 -3.57 -6.44
C GLY A 114 -21.40 -3.26 -6.87
N TRP A 115 -22.37 -3.55 -6.00
CA TRP A 115 -23.77 -3.21 -6.24
C TRP A 115 -23.99 -1.69 -6.33
N ALA A 116 -23.41 -0.92 -5.41
CA ALA A 116 -23.55 0.54 -5.39
C ALA A 116 -22.93 1.21 -6.63
N MET A 117 -21.80 0.72 -7.12
CA MET A 117 -21.14 1.22 -8.33
C MET A 117 -21.90 0.84 -9.61
N ALA A 118 -22.43 -0.39 -9.70
CA ALA A 118 -23.11 -0.86 -10.90
C ALA A 118 -24.55 -0.31 -11.03
N SER A 119 -25.26 -0.15 -9.92
CA SER A 119 -26.68 0.23 -9.93
C SER A 119 -26.93 1.71 -9.64
N GLY A 120 -25.90 2.48 -9.25
CA GLY A 120 -26.05 3.88 -8.80
C GLY A 120 -26.92 4.02 -7.54
N ALA A 121 -27.25 2.91 -6.89
CA ALA A 121 -28.23 2.82 -5.82
C ALA A 121 -27.69 1.99 -4.64
N LEU A 122 -28.05 2.38 -3.43
CA LEU A 122 -27.69 1.63 -2.23
C LEU A 122 -28.39 0.27 -2.22
N HIS A 123 -27.65 -0.77 -1.82
CA HIS A 123 -28.18 -2.11 -1.63
C HIS A 123 -29.41 -2.03 -0.69
N PRO A 124 -30.53 -2.75 -0.97
CA PRO A 124 -31.78 -2.63 -0.20
C PRO A 124 -31.60 -2.85 1.30
N ALA A 125 -30.66 -3.71 1.71
CA ALA A 125 -30.31 -3.92 3.12
C ALA A 125 -29.66 -2.68 3.81
N LEU A 126 -28.94 -1.84 3.05
CA LEU A 126 -28.29 -0.63 3.57
C LEU A 126 -29.21 0.60 3.59
N ARG A 127 -30.31 0.57 2.83
CA ARG A 127 -31.36 1.59 2.87
C ARG A 127 -32.15 1.58 4.18
N MET A 128 -32.14 0.46 4.93
CA MET A 128 -32.79 0.36 6.24
C MET A 128 -32.09 1.17 7.33
N ILE A 129 -30.85 1.64 7.09
CA ILE A 129 -30.12 2.48 8.05
C ILE A 129 -30.30 3.95 7.62
N PRO A 130 -31.09 4.76 8.35
CA PRO A 130 -31.45 6.12 7.95
C PRO A 130 -30.24 7.03 7.74
N ALA A 131 -29.18 6.82 8.53
CA ALA A 131 -27.93 7.56 8.45
C ALA A 131 -27.13 7.31 7.16
N LEU A 132 -27.26 6.13 6.54
CA LEU A 132 -26.59 5.79 5.28
C LEU A 132 -27.42 6.19 4.06
N ALA A 133 -28.75 6.25 4.20
CA ALA A 133 -29.66 6.67 3.13
C ALA A 133 -29.58 8.17 2.81
N ALA A 134 -29.10 8.99 3.74
CA ALA A 134 -28.94 10.43 3.57
C ALA A 134 -27.61 10.83 2.88
N MET A 135 -26.71 9.88 2.62
CA MET A 135 -25.40 10.14 2.01
C MET A 135 -25.39 9.76 0.53
N GLU A 136 -24.42 10.27 -0.23
CA GLU A 136 -24.19 9.84 -1.61
C GLU A 136 -24.00 8.31 -1.68
N PRO A 137 -24.65 7.61 -2.63
CA PRO A 137 -24.68 6.14 -2.67
C PRO A 137 -23.29 5.48 -2.65
N VAL A 138 -22.30 6.13 -3.28
CA VAL A 138 -20.91 5.67 -3.32
C VAL A 138 -20.22 5.79 -1.96
N LYS A 139 -20.44 6.90 -1.23
CA LYS A 139 -19.87 7.14 0.10
C LYS A 139 -20.50 6.21 1.15
N ALA A 140 -21.81 6.02 1.10
CA ALA A 140 -22.52 5.09 1.98
C ALA A 140 -22.15 3.61 1.69
N GLY A 141 -21.97 3.25 0.41
CA GLY A 141 -21.46 1.93 0.03
C GLY A 141 -20.04 1.66 0.54
N LEU A 142 -19.17 2.68 0.49
CA LEU A 142 -17.80 2.60 1.03
C LEU A 142 -17.78 2.43 2.56
N LEU A 143 -18.58 3.21 3.29
CA LEU A 143 -18.65 3.09 4.76
C LEU A 143 -19.22 1.74 5.21
N ALA A 144 -20.27 1.26 4.55
CA ALA A 144 -20.84 -0.07 4.81
C ALA A 144 -19.84 -1.20 4.50
N PHE A 145 -19.06 -1.05 3.43
CA PHE A 145 -17.99 -1.97 3.10
C PHE A 145 -16.93 -2.00 4.20
N LEU A 146 -16.41 -0.83 4.62
CA LEU A 146 -15.36 -0.74 5.65
C LEU A 146 -15.80 -1.34 6.99
N LEU A 147 -17.02 -1.01 7.45
CA LEU A 147 -17.56 -1.52 8.70
C LEU A 147 -17.79 -3.04 8.65
N GLY A 148 -18.38 -3.55 7.57
CA GLY A 148 -18.63 -4.98 7.43
C GLY A 148 -17.35 -5.79 7.19
N ALA A 149 -16.38 -5.26 6.46
CA ALA A 149 -15.06 -5.88 6.30
C ALA A 149 -14.31 -5.97 7.64
N PHE A 150 -14.40 -4.92 8.48
CA PHE A 150 -13.83 -4.91 9.83
C PHE A 150 -14.51 -5.93 10.74
N ALA A 151 -15.85 -6.00 10.73
CA ALA A 151 -16.60 -6.98 11.51
C ALA A 151 -16.31 -8.43 11.08
N LEU A 152 -16.28 -8.70 9.77
CA LEU A 152 -15.92 -10.02 9.23
C LEU A 152 -14.48 -10.43 9.57
N ALA A 153 -13.53 -9.48 9.55
CA ALA A 153 -12.15 -9.74 9.95
C ALA A 153 -12.04 -10.08 11.44
N LEU A 154 -12.77 -9.37 12.32
CA LEU A 154 -12.84 -9.68 13.75
C LEU A 154 -13.43 -11.07 14.02
N LEU A 155 -14.53 -11.42 13.34
CA LEU A 155 -15.17 -12.73 13.46
C LEU A 155 -14.24 -13.85 12.96
N ALA A 156 -13.57 -13.65 11.83
CA ALA A 156 -12.57 -14.58 11.30
C ALA A 156 -11.41 -14.80 12.29
N TYR A 157 -10.90 -13.72 12.88
CA TYR A 157 -9.83 -13.77 13.87
C TYR A 157 -10.27 -14.50 15.15
N ALA A 158 -11.46 -14.21 15.67
CA ALA A 158 -12.02 -14.89 16.84
C ALA A 158 -12.25 -16.39 16.58
N ALA A 159 -12.82 -16.75 15.43
CA ALA A 159 -13.04 -18.15 15.03
C ALA A 159 -11.70 -18.90 14.86
N GLY A 160 -10.70 -18.28 14.24
CA GLY A 160 -9.35 -18.83 14.12
C GLY A 160 -8.67 -19.03 15.47
N GLY A 161 -8.80 -18.08 16.39
CA GLY A 161 -8.26 -18.16 17.75
C GLY A 161 -8.89 -19.26 18.59
N ILE A 162 -10.22 -19.44 18.51
CA ILE A 162 -10.94 -20.51 19.20
C ILE A 162 -10.56 -21.89 18.65
N ALA A 163 -10.52 -22.04 17.32
CA ALA A 163 -10.12 -23.29 16.67
C ALA A 163 -8.67 -23.69 17.03
N TYR A 164 -7.77 -22.73 17.16
CA TYR A 164 -6.39 -22.97 17.60
C TYR A 164 -6.32 -23.46 19.05
N ARG A 165 -7.06 -22.82 19.98
CA ARG A 165 -7.09 -23.19 21.40
C ARG A 165 -7.69 -24.58 21.63
N LEU A 166 -8.70 -24.97 20.86
CA LEU A 166 -9.32 -26.30 20.96
C LEU A 166 -8.39 -27.41 20.48
N ASN A 167 -7.62 -27.19 19.41
CA ASN A 167 -6.63 -28.16 18.93
C ASN A 167 -5.40 -28.27 19.85
N ALA A 168 -5.00 -27.19 20.52
CA ALA A 168 -3.90 -27.22 21.47
C ALA A 168 -4.21 -28.11 22.70
N ARG A 169 -5.48 -28.19 23.11
CA ARG A 169 -5.94 -29.06 24.20
C ARG A 169 -5.99 -30.55 23.85
N GLN A 170 -6.00 -30.91 22.57
CA GLN A 170 -6.00 -32.30 22.13
C GLN A 170 -4.59 -32.90 22.02
N ARG A 171 -3.53 -32.09 22.17
CA ARG A 171 -2.13 -32.50 22.08
C ARG A 171 -1.38 -32.50 23.42
N ALA A 172 -2.03 -32.10 24.51
CA ALA A 172 -1.54 -32.19 25.88
C ALA A 172 -2.24 -33.35 26.58
#